data_AF-A0A923BML4-F1
#
_entry.id   AF-A0A923BML4-F1
#
_cell.length_a   1.000
_cell.length_b   1.000
_cell.length_c   1.000
_cell.angle_alpha   90.00
_cell.angle_beta   90.00
_cell.angle_gamma   90.00
#
_symmetry.space_group_name_H-M   'P 1'
#
loop_
_entity.id
_entity.type
_entity.pdbx_description
1 polymer ?
#
loop_
_entity_poly.entity_id
_entity_poly.type
_entity_poly.pdbx_seq_one_letter_code
_entity_poly.pdbx_strand_id
1 'polypeptide(L)'
;MSTAQPAPRPKSINRCFQININSFCQINDKWIAFSFGTERSTLSFYELIIMSKKKFKKEKEKRDKKERGTMFGSLLQLMQENPGKSFKVDTLIRKLGLKKKALIEELFKLLDHLEADGELQQNAEGGYRFSKDSKVARTATDGTVTGIVDHVNARFAYIATGIEGAKDIYVKTPDLNTAMHGDTVNVKVSTKSAGASPEGRVTEVVKRARNRFVGKIELSKNYAFVVPDFKKVYQDFFIYNENINGAKAN
;
A
#
# COMPACT_ATOMS: atom_id res chain seq x y z
N MET A 1 -54.69 4.40 12.47
CA MET A 1 -53.60 3.65 11.82
C MET A 1 -52.52 3.37 12.85
N SER A 2 -52.18 2.10 13.01
CA SER A 2 -51.25 1.52 14.00
C SER A 2 -49.85 2.13 13.91
N THR A 3 -49.17 2.30 15.04
CA THR A 3 -47.76 1.91 15.17
C THR A 3 -47.37 1.71 16.64
N ALA A 4 -46.55 0.68 16.84
CA ALA A 4 -46.16 0.06 18.08
C ALA A 4 -45.17 0.89 18.91
N GLN A 5 -45.22 0.72 20.24
CA GLN A 5 -44.18 1.20 21.15
C GLN A 5 -43.09 0.12 21.36
N PRO A 6 -41.79 0.47 21.38
CA PRO A 6 -40.70 -0.47 21.61
C PRO A 6 -40.39 -0.66 23.11
N ALA A 7 -39.99 -1.89 23.46
CA ALA A 7 -39.59 -2.33 24.79
C ALA A 7 -38.21 -1.79 25.23
N PRO A 8 -37.95 -1.65 26.55
CA PRO A 8 -36.67 -1.19 27.09
C PRO A 8 -35.60 -2.29 27.16
N ARG A 9 -34.33 -1.89 26.94
CA ARG A 9 -33.13 -2.75 27.08
C ARG A 9 -32.76 -2.98 28.55
N PRO A 10 -32.40 -4.21 28.98
CA PRO A 10 -31.67 -4.40 30.23
C PRO A 10 -30.16 -4.18 30.06
N LYS A 11 -29.57 -3.73 31.17
CA LYS A 11 -28.18 -3.29 31.36
C LYS A 11 -27.23 -4.48 31.56
N SER A 12 -25.97 -4.24 31.23
CA SER A 12 -24.79 -5.07 31.51
C SER A 12 -24.62 -5.42 33.00
N ILE A 13 -24.03 -6.59 33.29
CA ILE A 13 -22.90 -6.86 34.22
C ILE A 13 -23.02 -8.21 34.97
N ASN A 14 -21.97 -9.02 34.78
CA ASN A 14 -21.29 -10.02 35.64
C ASN A 14 -22.10 -11.00 36.50
N ARG A 15 -21.77 -12.30 36.37
CA ARG A 15 -20.93 -13.03 37.35
C ARG A 15 -20.67 -14.48 36.93
N CYS A 16 -19.45 -14.93 37.22
CA CYS A 16 -19.01 -16.32 37.22
C CYS A 16 -19.86 -17.17 38.18
N PHE A 17 -20.13 -18.42 37.80
CA PHE A 17 -20.34 -19.51 38.76
C PHE A 17 -19.67 -20.78 38.23
N GLN A 18 -18.77 -21.30 39.05
CA GLN A 18 -18.09 -22.57 38.87
C GLN A 18 -18.99 -23.64 39.51
N ILE A 19 -19.27 -24.73 38.79
CA ILE A 19 -19.71 -25.98 39.40
C ILE A 19 -18.76 -27.07 38.96
N ASN A 20 -18.21 -27.71 39.97
CA ASN A 20 -17.18 -28.73 39.98
C ASN A 20 -17.85 -30.10 39.91
N ILE A 21 -17.50 -30.96 38.94
CA ILE A 21 -17.66 -32.41 39.08
C ILE A 21 -16.42 -33.08 38.49
N ASN A 22 -15.68 -33.75 39.38
CA ASN A 22 -14.55 -34.61 39.10
C ASN A 22 -14.92 -35.68 38.06
N SER A 23 -14.10 -35.83 37.03
CA SER A 23 -14.05 -37.04 36.20
C SER A 23 -12.71 -37.73 36.47
N PHE A 24 -12.75 -38.88 37.16
CA PHE A 24 -11.62 -39.81 37.24
C PHE A 24 -11.47 -40.52 35.89
N CYS A 25 -10.24 -40.67 35.40
CA CYS A 25 -9.93 -41.45 34.20
C CYS A 25 -8.78 -42.43 34.53
N GLN A 26 -8.99 -43.72 34.24
CA GLN A 26 -8.08 -44.82 34.55
C GLN A 26 -7.19 -45.14 33.35
N ILE A 27 -5.88 -45.21 33.53
CA ILE A 27 -4.92 -45.71 32.53
C ILE A 27 -3.87 -46.57 33.26
N ASN A 28 -3.71 -47.82 32.80
CA ASN A 28 -2.68 -48.81 33.21
C ASN A 28 -2.67 -49.20 34.71
N ASP A 29 -3.83 -49.64 35.22
CA ASP A 29 -3.99 -50.43 36.46
C ASP A 29 -3.33 -49.91 37.75
N LYS A 30 -3.18 -48.59 37.91
CA LYS A 30 -2.83 -47.97 39.20
C LYS A 30 -3.75 -46.80 39.53
N TRP A 31 -4.30 -46.81 40.75
CA TRP A 31 -5.01 -45.67 41.33
C TRP A 31 -3.99 -44.68 41.91
N ILE A 32 -3.96 -43.45 41.39
CA ILE A 32 -3.12 -42.38 41.94
C ILE A 32 -4.03 -41.27 42.45
N ALA A 33 -4.02 -41.04 43.76
CA ALA A 33 -4.61 -39.87 44.38
C ALA A 33 -3.58 -38.73 44.38
N PHE A 34 -3.95 -37.56 43.85
CA PHE A 34 -3.13 -36.36 43.96
C PHE A 34 -3.69 -35.45 45.06
N SER A 35 -2.98 -35.43 46.20
CA SER A 35 -3.06 -34.33 47.16
C SER A 35 -2.20 -33.17 46.65
N PHE A 36 -2.77 -31.96 46.70
CA PHE A 36 -2.11 -30.71 46.33
C PHE A 36 -0.84 -30.47 47.16
N GLY A 37 0.27 -30.16 46.49
CA GLY A 37 1.54 -29.78 47.10
C GLY A 37 2.45 -29.04 46.12
N THR A 38 2.33 -27.71 46.14
CA THR A 38 3.31 -26.65 45.85
C THR A 38 4.51 -26.86 44.90
N GLU A 39 4.59 -25.90 43.96
CA GLU A 39 5.78 -25.19 43.43
C GLU A 39 6.53 -25.66 42.16
N ARG A 40 6.47 -24.75 41.17
CA ARG A 40 7.52 -24.33 40.20
C ARG A 40 8.28 -25.43 39.45
N SER A 41 7.92 -25.68 38.18
CA SER A 41 8.91 -26.04 37.11
C SER A 41 8.33 -26.37 35.73
N THR A 42 7.01 -26.41 35.50
CA THR A 42 6.46 -26.84 34.20
C THR A 42 6.16 -25.71 33.20
N LEU A 43 6.11 -24.45 33.68
CA LEU A 43 5.89 -23.29 32.81
C LEU A 43 7.10 -22.93 31.94
N SER A 44 8.31 -23.40 32.26
CA SER A 44 9.49 -23.12 31.43
C SER A 44 9.50 -23.91 30.12
N PHE A 45 9.19 -25.22 30.15
CA PHE A 45 9.29 -26.07 28.96
C PHE A 45 8.17 -25.81 27.94
N TYR A 46 6.94 -25.62 28.42
CA TYR A 46 5.80 -25.34 27.53
C TYR A 46 5.89 -23.95 26.90
N GLU A 47 6.34 -22.93 27.65
CA GLU A 47 6.61 -21.61 27.08
C GLU A 47 7.81 -21.63 26.11
N LEU A 48 8.87 -22.39 26.38
CA LEU A 48 10.00 -22.54 25.46
C LEU A 48 9.58 -23.18 24.13
N ILE A 49 8.69 -24.18 24.16
CA ILE A 49 8.14 -24.83 22.96
C ILE A 49 7.23 -23.86 22.19
N ILE A 50 6.39 -23.06 22.88
CA ILE A 50 5.53 -22.07 22.23
C ILE A 50 6.35 -20.90 21.65
N MET A 51 7.38 -20.44 22.36
CA MET A 51 8.32 -19.41 21.89
C MET A 51 9.16 -19.92 20.71
N SER A 52 9.59 -21.18 20.73
CA SER A 52 10.29 -21.83 19.61
C SER A 52 9.39 -21.99 18.39
N LYS A 53 8.16 -22.50 18.54
CA LYS A 53 7.19 -22.61 17.44
C LYS A 53 6.80 -21.25 16.86
N LYS A 54 6.65 -20.21 17.69
CA LYS A 54 6.41 -18.82 17.24
C LYS A 54 7.62 -18.25 16.50
N LYS A 55 8.85 -18.50 16.98
CA LYS A 55 10.09 -18.06 16.34
C LYS A 55 10.31 -18.77 15.00
N PHE A 56 10.10 -20.08 14.93
CA PHE A 56 10.12 -20.86 13.69
C PHE A 56 9.03 -20.43 12.70
N LYS A 57 7.81 -20.14 13.16
CA LYS A 57 6.73 -19.62 12.29
C LYS A 57 7.10 -18.23 11.73
N LYS A 58 7.68 -17.37 12.55
CA LYS A 58 8.12 -16.01 12.16
C LYS A 58 9.36 -16.04 11.25
N GLU A 59 10.27 -16.99 11.44
CA GLU A 59 11.42 -17.21 10.57
C GLU A 59 11.01 -17.86 9.23
N LYS A 60 10.04 -18.77 9.24
CA LYS A 60 9.43 -19.34 8.03
C LYS A 60 8.70 -18.27 7.22
N GLU A 61 7.85 -17.44 7.84
CA GLU A 61 7.22 -16.30 7.18
C GLU A 61 8.24 -15.29 6.62
N LYS A 62 9.36 -15.06 7.31
CA LYS A 62 10.45 -14.20 6.82
C LYS A 62 11.20 -14.83 5.64
N ARG A 63 11.41 -16.16 5.66
CA ARG A 63 12.09 -16.90 4.60
C ARG A 63 11.20 -17.02 3.35
N ASP A 64 9.92 -17.35 3.53
CA ASP A 64 8.89 -17.33 2.49
C ASP A 64 8.75 -15.92 1.88
N LYS A 65 8.84 -14.86 2.68
CA LYS A 65 8.83 -13.46 2.19
C LYS A 65 10.07 -13.12 1.36
N LYS A 66 11.23 -13.71 1.67
CA LYS A 66 12.48 -13.53 0.93
C LYS A 66 12.49 -14.32 -0.39
N GLU A 67 12.00 -15.56 -0.37
CA GLU A 67 11.90 -16.44 -1.55
C GLU A 67 10.79 -15.97 -2.53
N ARG A 68 9.66 -15.51 -2.00
CA ARG A 68 8.64 -14.79 -2.79
C ARG A 68 9.23 -13.54 -3.45
N GLY A 69 10.10 -12.79 -2.75
CA GLY A 69 10.77 -11.62 -3.32
C GLY A 69 11.67 -11.95 -4.53
N THR A 70 12.42 -13.05 -4.47
CA THR A 70 13.29 -13.49 -5.58
C THR A 70 12.50 -14.04 -6.77
N MET A 71 11.43 -14.79 -6.49
CA MET A 71 10.53 -15.33 -7.52
C MET A 71 9.70 -14.24 -8.18
N PHE A 72 9.21 -13.28 -7.38
CA PHE A 72 8.50 -12.10 -7.84
C PHE A 72 9.39 -11.22 -8.72
N GLY A 73 10.65 -10.99 -8.34
CA GLY A 73 11.60 -10.25 -9.18
C GLY A 73 11.81 -10.90 -10.55
N SER A 74 11.93 -12.23 -10.60
CA SER A 74 12.10 -12.98 -11.85
C SER A 74 10.84 -12.94 -12.73
N LEU A 75 9.65 -13.03 -12.12
CA LEU A 75 8.37 -12.90 -12.82
C LEU A 75 8.18 -11.48 -13.38
N LEU A 76 8.47 -10.46 -12.56
CA LEU A 76 8.40 -9.07 -12.97
C LEU A 76 9.35 -8.80 -14.14
N GLN A 77 10.59 -9.25 -14.05
CA GLN A 77 11.59 -9.06 -15.11
C GLN A 77 11.13 -9.68 -16.44
N LEU A 78 10.69 -10.94 -16.41
CA LEU A 78 10.18 -11.65 -17.58
C LEU A 78 9.01 -10.92 -18.23
N MET A 79 8.08 -10.42 -17.41
CA MET A 79 6.90 -9.71 -17.90
C MET A 79 7.23 -8.28 -18.35
N GLN A 80 8.25 -7.62 -17.78
CA GLN A 80 8.77 -6.32 -18.21
C GLN A 80 9.51 -6.40 -19.56
N GLU A 81 10.25 -7.49 -19.82
CA GLU A 81 10.93 -7.71 -21.10
C GLU A 81 9.94 -7.87 -22.28
N ASN A 82 8.66 -8.13 -22.00
CA ASN A 82 7.62 -8.32 -23.01
C ASN A 82 6.36 -7.50 -22.67
N PRO A 83 6.43 -6.16 -22.76
CA PRO A 83 5.32 -5.31 -22.38
C PRO A 83 4.10 -5.57 -23.28
N GLY A 84 2.93 -5.73 -22.66
CA GLY A 84 1.65 -5.89 -23.36
C GLY A 84 1.31 -7.31 -23.83
N LYS A 85 2.20 -8.29 -23.69
CA LYS A 85 1.88 -9.70 -24.01
C LYS A 85 1.19 -10.37 -22.81
N SER A 86 0.15 -11.17 -23.09
CA SER A 86 -0.46 -12.03 -22.09
C SER A 86 0.25 -13.38 -22.02
N PHE A 87 0.57 -13.83 -20.82
CA PHE A 87 1.23 -15.10 -20.55
C PHE A 87 0.26 -16.09 -19.91
N LYS A 88 0.15 -17.29 -20.50
CA LYS A 88 -0.52 -18.42 -19.85
C LYS A 88 0.38 -18.97 -18.74
N VAL A 89 -0.24 -19.62 -17.75
CA VAL A 89 0.47 -20.18 -16.59
C VAL A 89 1.56 -21.17 -17.03
N ASP A 90 1.27 -22.03 -18.01
CA ASP A 90 2.26 -23.00 -18.53
C ASP A 90 3.49 -22.33 -19.12
N THR A 91 3.29 -21.21 -19.83
CA THR A 91 4.39 -20.42 -20.40
C THR A 91 5.24 -19.78 -19.31
N LEU A 92 4.61 -19.31 -18.22
CA LEU A 92 5.32 -18.78 -17.06
C LEU A 92 6.16 -19.86 -16.37
N ILE A 93 5.61 -21.06 -16.18
CA ILE A 93 6.35 -22.19 -15.59
C ILE A 93 7.59 -22.54 -16.42
N ARG A 94 7.45 -22.61 -17.75
CA ARG A 94 8.57 -22.90 -18.67
C ARG A 94 9.64 -21.82 -18.63
N LYS A 95 9.24 -20.55 -18.70
CA LYS A 95 10.19 -19.42 -18.71
C LYS A 95 10.87 -19.18 -17.37
N LEU A 96 10.18 -19.44 -16.25
CA LEU A 96 10.76 -19.37 -14.90
C LEU A 96 11.56 -20.62 -14.52
N GLY A 97 11.57 -21.66 -15.36
CA GLY A 97 12.33 -22.89 -15.14
C GLY A 97 11.84 -23.72 -13.95
N LEU A 98 10.56 -23.62 -13.59
CA LEU A 98 10.01 -24.26 -12.39
C LEU A 98 9.72 -25.74 -12.66
N LYS A 99 10.53 -26.63 -12.06
CA LYS A 99 10.36 -28.08 -12.14
C LYS A 99 9.73 -28.70 -10.90
N LYS A 100 9.79 -28.01 -9.76
CA LYS A 100 9.31 -28.51 -8.46
C LYS A 100 7.85 -28.13 -8.26
N LYS A 101 7.02 -29.08 -7.84
CA LYS A 101 5.59 -28.86 -7.53
C LYS A 101 5.36 -27.77 -6.49
N ALA A 102 6.20 -27.69 -5.46
CA ALA A 102 6.11 -26.64 -4.43
C ALA A 102 6.22 -25.22 -5.00
N LEU A 103 7.14 -25.00 -5.95
CA LEU A 103 7.33 -23.69 -6.58
C LEU A 103 6.17 -23.33 -7.52
N ILE A 104 5.52 -24.33 -8.12
CA ILE A 104 4.35 -24.13 -8.97
C ILE A 104 3.16 -23.66 -8.10
N GLU A 105 2.94 -24.28 -6.95
CA GLU A 105 1.89 -23.85 -6.00
C GLU A 105 2.14 -22.44 -5.46
N GLU A 106 3.40 -22.07 -5.24
CA GLU A 106 3.76 -20.69 -4.86
C GLU A 106 3.50 -19.68 -5.97
N LEU A 107 3.77 -20.04 -7.22
CA LEU A 107 3.47 -19.19 -8.37
C LEU A 107 1.96 -18.89 -8.48
N PHE A 108 1.10 -19.89 -8.28
CA PHE A 108 -0.35 -19.69 -8.28
C PHE A 108 -0.79 -18.70 -7.19
N LYS A 109 -0.32 -18.91 -5.95
CA LYS A 109 -0.62 -17.98 -4.84
C LYS A 109 -0.14 -16.56 -5.12
N LEU A 110 1.01 -16.41 -5.78
CA LEU A 110 1.55 -15.11 -6.14
C LEU A 110 0.68 -14.44 -7.22
N LEU A 111 0.28 -15.17 -8.25
CA LEU A 111 -0.60 -14.64 -9.31
C LEU A 111 -1.94 -14.18 -8.74
N ASP A 112 -2.56 -14.97 -7.86
CA ASP A 112 -3.84 -14.61 -7.21
C ASP A 112 -3.70 -13.32 -6.37
N HIS A 113 -2.59 -13.19 -5.63
CA HIS A 113 -2.31 -11.98 -4.86
C HIS A 113 -2.11 -10.75 -5.75
N LEU A 114 -1.38 -10.89 -6.86
CA LEU A 114 -1.11 -9.78 -7.77
C LEU A 114 -2.34 -9.36 -8.58
N GLU A 115 -3.24 -10.30 -8.86
CA GLU A 115 -4.55 -10.01 -9.41
C GLU A 115 -5.43 -9.26 -8.39
N ALA A 116 -5.43 -9.69 -7.13
CA ALA A 116 -6.15 -8.99 -6.05
C ALA A 116 -5.61 -7.57 -5.81
N ASP A 117 -4.30 -7.37 -5.93
CA ASP A 117 -3.64 -6.06 -5.85
C ASP A 117 -3.88 -5.19 -7.10
N GLY A 118 -4.51 -5.74 -8.15
CA GLY A 118 -4.80 -5.05 -9.41
C GLY A 118 -3.57 -4.80 -10.28
N GLU A 119 -2.44 -5.45 -9.98
CA GLU A 119 -1.22 -5.35 -10.79
C GLU A 119 -1.33 -6.19 -12.07
N LEU A 120 -2.01 -7.34 -11.97
CA LEU A 120 -2.30 -8.22 -13.10
C LEU A 120 -3.77 -8.17 -13.49
N GLN A 121 -4.03 -8.37 -14.78
CA GLN A 121 -5.35 -8.56 -15.33
C GLN A 121 -5.39 -9.88 -16.11
N GLN A 122 -6.36 -10.72 -15.78
CA GLN A 122 -6.63 -11.94 -16.53
C GLN A 122 -7.44 -11.63 -17.79
N ASN A 123 -7.03 -12.19 -18.92
CA ASN A 123 -7.78 -12.17 -20.18
C ASN A 123 -8.84 -13.29 -20.20
N ALA A 124 -9.85 -13.18 -21.06
CA ALA A 124 -10.89 -14.19 -21.24
C ALA A 124 -10.36 -15.61 -21.57
N GLU A 125 -9.15 -15.72 -22.08
CA GLU A 125 -8.47 -16.98 -22.42
C GLU A 125 -7.61 -17.55 -21.27
N GLY A 126 -7.71 -17.00 -20.06
CA GLY A 126 -6.94 -17.45 -18.89
C GLY A 126 -5.46 -17.04 -18.90
N GLY A 127 -5.08 -16.06 -19.72
CA GLY A 127 -3.73 -15.48 -19.74
C GLY A 127 -3.62 -14.27 -18.81
N TYR A 128 -2.48 -14.12 -18.13
CA TYR A 128 -2.18 -12.99 -17.26
C TYR A 128 -1.37 -11.93 -18.01
N ARG A 129 -1.76 -10.66 -17.90
CA ARG A 129 -0.98 -9.51 -18.37
C ARG A 129 -0.89 -8.46 -17.27
N PHE A 130 0.11 -7.59 -17.33
CA PHE A 130 0.08 -6.41 -16.46
C PHE A 130 -1.12 -5.53 -16.79
N SER A 131 -1.79 -5.06 -15.74
CA SER A 131 -2.76 -3.99 -15.86
C SER A 131 -2.04 -2.70 -16.25
N LYS A 132 -2.65 -1.92 -17.16
CA LYS A 132 -2.17 -0.57 -17.52
C LYS A 132 -2.16 0.37 -16.30
N ASP A 133 -2.94 0.03 -15.29
CA ASP A 133 -3.05 0.77 -14.04
C ASP A 133 -2.07 0.32 -12.96
N SER A 134 -1.30 -0.74 -13.21
CA SER A 134 -0.33 -1.24 -12.23
C SER A 134 0.80 -0.23 -12.03
N LYS A 135 1.12 0.08 -10.77
CA LYS A 135 2.21 0.98 -10.38
C LYS A 135 3.56 0.52 -10.96
N VAL A 136 3.73 -0.80 -11.12
CA VAL A 136 4.98 -1.44 -11.59
C VAL A 136 5.13 -1.40 -13.12
N ALA A 137 4.06 -1.52 -13.91
CA ALA A 137 4.15 -1.38 -15.38
C ALA A 137 4.44 0.06 -15.82
N ARG A 138 3.98 1.05 -15.04
CA ARG A 138 4.23 2.49 -15.30
C ARG A 138 5.70 2.89 -15.12
N THR A 139 6.42 2.23 -14.23
CA THR A 139 7.85 2.52 -13.97
C THR A 139 8.78 1.95 -15.03
N ALA A 140 8.51 0.76 -15.58
CA ALA A 140 9.44 0.07 -16.48
C ALA A 140 9.30 0.48 -17.95
N THR A 141 8.11 0.90 -18.40
CA THR A 141 7.81 1.03 -19.84
C THR A 141 7.97 2.46 -20.39
N ASP A 142 8.04 3.49 -19.52
CA ASP A 142 7.67 4.86 -19.94
C ASP A 142 8.75 5.94 -19.75
N GLY A 143 9.97 5.60 -19.33
CA GLY A 143 11.00 6.62 -19.09
C GLY A 143 10.62 7.59 -17.96
N THR A 144 9.95 7.06 -16.95
CA THR A 144 9.47 7.81 -15.79
C THR A 144 10.59 7.96 -14.78
N VAL A 145 10.85 9.18 -14.34
CA VAL A 145 11.86 9.52 -13.33
C VAL A 145 11.17 10.05 -12.08
N THR A 146 11.59 9.58 -10.91
CA THR A 146 11.10 10.10 -9.63
C THR A 146 11.98 11.27 -9.19
N GLY A 147 11.38 12.33 -8.67
CA GLY A 147 12.12 13.46 -8.13
C GLY A 147 11.28 14.35 -7.22
N ILE A 148 11.93 15.36 -6.65
CA ILE A 148 11.32 16.34 -5.76
C ILE A 148 11.03 17.62 -6.55
N VAL A 149 9.81 18.12 -6.45
CA VAL A 149 9.40 19.35 -7.13
C VAL A 149 9.96 20.58 -6.44
N ASP A 150 10.78 21.34 -7.16
CA ASP A 150 11.15 22.70 -6.79
C ASP A 150 10.41 23.73 -7.65
N HIS A 151 9.33 24.27 -7.10
CA HIS A 151 8.57 25.32 -7.73
C HIS A 151 9.26 26.68 -7.53
N VAL A 152 9.84 27.21 -8.61
CA VAL A 152 10.58 28.48 -8.60
C VAL A 152 9.65 29.67 -8.85
N ASN A 153 8.82 29.60 -9.91
CA ASN A 153 7.93 30.67 -10.35
C ASN A 153 6.55 30.12 -10.70
N ALA A 154 5.51 30.97 -10.72
CA ALA A 154 4.14 30.60 -11.10
C ALA A 154 3.98 29.92 -12.48
N ARG A 155 5.00 30.01 -13.35
CA ARG A 155 4.97 29.49 -14.74
C ARG A 155 5.67 28.15 -14.93
N PHE A 156 6.58 27.77 -14.03
CA PHE A 156 7.36 26.54 -14.17
C PHE A 156 7.99 26.09 -12.85
N ALA A 157 8.31 24.80 -12.79
CA ALA A 157 9.06 24.18 -11.73
C ALA A 157 10.17 23.30 -12.30
N TYR A 158 11.18 23.04 -11.47
CA TYR A 158 12.21 22.05 -11.73
C TYR A 158 11.96 20.81 -10.88
N ILE A 159 12.42 19.66 -11.36
CA ILE A 159 12.33 18.42 -10.61
C ILE A 159 13.74 17.89 -10.39
N ALA A 160 14.17 17.95 -9.13
CA ALA A 160 15.46 17.48 -8.69
C ALA A 160 15.39 15.97 -8.48
N THR A 161 16.18 15.23 -9.26
CA THR A 161 16.25 13.76 -9.21
C THR A 161 17.19 13.25 -8.12
N GLY A 162 18.03 14.13 -7.56
CA GLY A 162 19.01 13.79 -6.52
C GLY A 162 20.21 12.96 -7.02
N ILE A 163 20.36 12.81 -8.34
CA ILE A 163 21.47 12.10 -8.97
C ILE A 163 22.58 13.12 -9.28
N GLU A 164 23.78 12.92 -8.73
CA GLU A 164 24.92 13.79 -9.01
C GLU A 164 25.25 13.81 -10.51
N GLY A 165 25.33 15.00 -11.10
CA GLY A 165 25.61 15.20 -12.53
C GLY A 165 24.40 15.09 -13.47
N ALA A 166 23.23 14.70 -12.97
CA ALA A 166 21.99 14.76 -13.75
C ALA A 166 21.45 16.20 -13.80
N LYS A 167 20.97 16.63 -14.97
CA LYS A 167 20.28 17.91 -15.11
C LYS A 167 18.86 17.81 -14.56
N ASP A 168 18.41 18.89 -13.91
CA ASP A 168 17.03 19.00 -13.45
C ASP A 168 16.04 19.00 -14.61
N ILE A 169 14.88 18.38 -14.37
CA ILE A 169 13.81 18.29 -15.36
C ILE A 169 12.95 19.54 -15.26
N TYR A 170 12.84 20.27 -16.37
CA TYR A 170 11.98 21.43 -16.49
C TYR A 170 10.53 21.02 -16.74
N VAL A 171 9.61 21.52 -15.93
CA VAL A 171 8.16 21.24 -16.05
C VAL A 171 7.38 22.55 -16.02
N LYS A 172 6.50 22.75 -17.00
CA LYS A 172 5.61 23.91 -17.07
C LYS A 172 4.46 23.74 -16.09
N THR A 173 3.90 24.84 -15.56
CA THR A 173 2.75 24.79 -14.65
C THR A 173 1.57 23.92 -15.12
N PRO A 174 1.10 23.97 -16.38
CA PRO A 174 0.03 23.09 -16.85
C PRO A 174 0.41 21.60 -16.82
N ASP A 175 1.70 21.27 -16.85
CA ASP A 175 2.21 19.90 -16.84
C ASP A 175 2.55 19.39 -15.42
N LEU A 176 2.38 20.23 -14.39
CA LEU A 176 2.53 19.83 -12.97
C LEU A 176 1.30 19.11 -12.41
N ASN A 177 0.15 19.22 -13.10
CA ASN A 177 -1.16 18.76 -12.64
C ASN A 177 -1.53 19.37 -11.27
N THR A 178 -1.17 18.69 -10.17
CA THR A 178 -1.50 19.08 -8.79
C THR A 178 -0.26 19.05 -7.89
N ALA A 179 0.94 18.86 -8.45
CA ALA A 179 2.16 18.75 -7.67
C ALA A 179 2.56 20.11 -7.10
N MET A 180 2.84 20.16 -5.80
CA MET A 180 3.27 21.38 -5.11
C MET A 180 4.76 21.34 -4.79
N HIS A 181 5.31 22.49 -4.39
CA HIS A 181 6.70 22.57 -3.95
C HIS A 181 7.00 21.58 -2.81
N GLY A 182 8.05 20.79 -2.98
CA GLY A 182 8.51 19.77 -2.05
C GLY A 182 7.86 18.40 -2.23
N ASP A 183 6.83 18.28 -3.08
CA ASP A 183 6.20 16.98 -3.34
C ASP A 183 7.17 16.04 -4.07
N THR A 184 7.09 14.75 -3.73
CA THR A 184 7.77 13.69 -4.47
C THR A 184 6.85 13.21 -5.59
N VAL A 185 7.33 13.30 -6.83
CA VAL A 185 6.53 13.05 -8.02
C VAL A 185 7.23 12.11 -8.98
N ASN A 186 6.42 11.45 -9.80
CA ASN A 186 6.87 10.70 -10.96
C ASN A 186 6.66 11.54 -12.22
N VAL A 187 7.70 11.62 -13.05
CA VAL A 187 7.77 12.52 -14.21
C VAL A 187 8.09 11.72 -15.43
N LYS A 188 7.29 11.88 -16.49
CA LYS A 188 7.63 11.34 -17.79
C LYS A 188 8.45 12.38 -18.55
N VAL A 189 9.69 12.03 -18.90
CA VAL A 189 10.56 12.91 -19.68
C VAL A 189 10.16 12.86 -21.15
N SER A 190 10.01 14.01 -21.78
CA SER A 190 9.73 14.12 -23.21
C SER A 190 11.03 13.96 -24.00
N THR A 191 10.99 13.13 -25.04
CA THR A 191 12.12 12.93 -25.97
C THR A 191 12.36 14.14 -26.88
N LYS A 192 11.42 15.09 -26.93
CA LYS A 192 11.47 16.30 -27.77
C LYS A 192 12.04 17.51 -27.03
N SER A 193 13.02 17.33 -26.15
CA SER A 193 13.70 18.48 -25.53
C SER A 193 14.61 19.14 -26.59
N ALA A 194 14.25 20.34 -27.02
CA ALA A 194 15.09 21.19 -27.87
C ALA A 194 15.99 22.15 -27.04
N GLY A 195 15.87 22.13 -25.71
CA GLY A 195 16.51 23.06 -24.80
C GLY A 195 17.70 22.49 -24.03
N ALA A 196 18.36 23.34 -23.23
CA ALA A 196 19.49 22.95 -22.39
C ALA A 196 19.10 21.99 -21.24
N SER A 197 17.84 21.98 -20.84
CA SER A 197 17.26 21.11 -19.81
C SER A 197 16.20 20.17 -20.39
N PRO A 198 16.12 18.92 -19.89
CA PRO A 198 15.07 18.00 -20.31
C PRO A 198 13.69 18.55 -19.92
N GLU A 199 12.73 18.53 -20.83
CA GLU A 199 11.33 18.87 -20.54
C GLU A 199 10.58 17.61 -20.09
N GLY A 200 9.67 17.74 -19.12
CA GLY A 200 8.87 16.62 -18.63
C GLY A 200 7.46 17.02 -18.23
N ARG A 201 6.61 16.02 -18.02
CA ARG A 201 5.26 16.15 -17.45
C ARG A 201 5.11 15.25 -16.23
N VAL A 202 4.50 15.78 -15.18
CA VAL A 202 4.19 14.99 -13.98
C VAL A 202 3.05 14.02 -14.29
N THR A 203 3.26 12.73 -14.05
CA THR A 203 2.23 11.71 -14.20
C THR A 203 1.45 11.50 -12.90
N GLU A 204 2.14 11.44 -11.76
CA GLU A 204 1.53 11.20 -10.47
C GLU A 204 2.36 11.80 -9.31
N VAL A 205 1.67 12.14 -8.22
CA VAL A 205 2.29 12.55 -6.96
C VAL A 205 2.43 11.33 -6.07
N VAL A 206 3.67 10.90 -5.82
CA VAL A 206 4.00 9.74 -4.98
C VAL A 206 3.80 10.06 -3.51
N LYS A 207 4.27 11.24 -3.08
CA LYS A 207 4.20 11.67 -1.68
C LYS A 207 4.03 13.17 -1.58
N ARG A 208 3.02 13.59 -0.81
CA ARG A 208 2.79 14.99 -0.43
C ARG A 208 3.77 15.42 0.66
N ALA A 209 4.37 16.59 0.51
CA ALA A 209 5.20 17.18 1.55
C ALA A 209 4.38 17.89 2.63
N ARG A 210 3.26 18.51 2.25
CA ARG A 210 2.41 19.30 3.14
C ARG A 210 0.94 19.03 2.87
N ASN A 211 0.17 18.90 3.96
CA ASN A 211 -1.27 18.65 3.90
C ASN A 211 -2.09 19.78 4.56
N ARG A 212 -1.43 20.77 5.15
CA ARG A 212 -2.06 21.90 5.83
C ARG A 212 -1.54 23.19 5.23
N PHE A 213 -2.46 24.08 4.88
CA PHE A 213 -2.16 25.37 4.27
C PHE A 213 -2.82 26.48 5.08
N VAL A 214 -2.16 27.63 5.13
CA VAL A 214 -2.65 28.85 5.77
C VAL A 214 -2.74 29.90 4.68
N GLY A 215 -3.83 30.67 4.68
CA GLY A 215 -4.11 31.67 3.67
C GLY A 215 -5.32 32.53 4.03
N LYS A 216 -5.60 33.49 3.16
CA LYS A 216 -6.75 34.38 3.28
C LYS A 216 -7.95 33.76 2.58
N ILE A 217 -9.13 33.89 3.18
CA ILE A 217 -10.38 33.42 2.59
C ILE A 217 -11.08 34.57 1.86
N GLU A 218 -11.40 34.34 0.59
CA GLU A 218 -12.21 35.23 -0.23
C GLU A 218 -13.59 34.59 -0.41
N LEU A 219 -14.61 35.22 0.17
CA LEU A 219 -15.98 34.72 0.16
C LEU A 219 -16.76 35.27 -1.03
N SER A 220 -17.40 34.40 -1.80
CA SER A 220 -18.41 34.72 -2.79
C SER A 220 -19.77 34.14 -2.39
N LYS A 221 -20.86 34.50 -3.09
CA LYS A 221 -22.23 34.08 -2.73
C LYS A 221 -22.42 32.56 -2.60
N ASN A 222 -21.74 31.77 -3.44
CA ASN A 222 -21.95 30.31 -3.53
C ASN A 222 -20.68 29.48 -3.24
N TYR A 223 -19.52 30.12 -3.11
CA TYR A 223 -18.23 29.44 -2.97
C TYR A 223 -17.24 30.35 -2.25
N ALA A 224 -16.18 29.75 -1.73
CA ALA A 224 -15.05 30.46 -1.18
C ALA A 224 -13.75 30.00 -1.84
N PHE A 225 -12.81 30.92 -1.99
CA PHE A 225 -11.44 30.62 -2.35
C PHE A 225 -10.53 30.87 -1.16
N VAL A 226 -9.53 30.01 -0.96
CA VAL A 226 -8.43 30.28 -0.04
C VAL A 226 -7.19 30.57 -0.85
N VAL A 227 -6.74 31.82 -0.78
CA VAL A 227 -5.49 32.29 -1.37
C VAL A 227 -4.38 31.99 -0.35
N PRO A 228 -3.48 31.03 -0.63
CA PRO A 228 -2.43 30.66 0.30
C PRO A 228 -1.42 31.79 0.49
N ASP A 229 -0.95 32.02 1.71
CA ASP A 229 0.09 33.02 1.98
C ASP A 229 1.46 32.59 1.43
N PHE A 230 1.64 31.28 1.22
CA PHE A 230 2.89 30.72 0.70
C PHE A 230 3.00 30.89 -0.81
N LYS A 231 3.85 31.83 -1.25
CA LYS A 231 4.07 32.21 -2.66
C LYS A 231 4.43 31.06 -3.62
N LYS A 232 4.94 29.93 -3.11
CA LYS A 232 5.26 28.76 -3.95
C LYS A 232 4.08 27.83 -4.21
N VAL A 233 2.92 28.08 -3.59
CA VAL A 233 1.65 27.47 -4.01
C VAL A 233 1.09 28.35 -5.11
N TYR A 234 0.95 27.79 -6.31
CA TYR A 234 0.51 28.53 -7.50
C TYR A 234 -1.01 28.45 -7.73
N GLN A 235 -1.72 27.66 -6.93
CA GLN A 235 -3.13 27.38 -7.10
C GLN A 235 -3.91 27.73 -5.84
N ASP A 236 -5.06 28.36 -6.02
CA ASP A 236 -5.99 28.67 -4.95
C ASP A 236 -6.86 27.44 -4.63
N PHE A 237 -7.26 27.32 -3.37
CA PHE A 237 -8.10 26.22 -2.93
C PHE A 237 -9.57 26.61 -3.03
N PHE A 238 -10.32 25.88 -3.85
CA PHE A 238 -11.77 26.03 -3.94
C PHE A 238 -12.46 25.31 -2.78
N ILE A 239 -13.34 26.01 -2.07
CA ILE A 239 -14.10 25.50 -0.93
C ILE A 239 -15.60 25.70 -1.20
N TYR A 240 -16.36 24.62 -1.11
CA TYR A 240 -17.82 24.66 -1.14
C TYR A 240 -18.37 25.37 0.11
N ASN A 241 -19.49 26.09 -0.04
CA ASN A 241 -20.08 26.91 1.03
C ASN A 241 -20.39 26.12 2.32
N GLU A 242 -20.79 24.86 2.17
CA GLU A 242 -21.05 23.92 3.27
C GLU A 242 -19.82 23.61 4.15
N ASN A 243 -18.61 23.76 3.59
CA ASN A 243 -17.35 23.39 4.25
C ASN A 243 -16.57 24.60 4.80
N ILE A 244 -17.18 25.80 4.81
CA ILE A 244 -16.53 27.04 5.26
C ILE A 244 -16.40 27.09 6.80
N ASN A 245 -17.16 26.29 7.54
CA ASN A 245 -17.11 26.20 9.01
C ASN A 245 -17.14 27.57 9.72
N GLY A 246 -17.90 28.52 9.18
CA GLY A 246 -18.06 29.86 9.77
C GLY A 246 -16.87 30.81 9.60
N ALA A 247 -15.90 30.50 8.73
CA ALA A 247 -14.83 31.42 8.38
C ALA A 247 -15.39 32.69 7.73
N LYS A 248 -14.85 33.85 8.13
CA LYS A 248 -15.25 35.17 7.64
C LYS A 248 -14.11 35.79 6.85
N ALA A 249 -14.44 36.44 5.74
CA ALA A 249 -13.50 37.34 5.06
C ALA A 249 -13.19 38.51 6.00
N ASN A 250 -11.92 38.90 6.03
CA ASN A 250 -11.40 39.97 6.88
C ASN A 250 -11.30 41.27 6.10
#